data_AF-A0A519IFV3-F1
#
_entry.id   AF-A0A519IFV3-F1
#
_cell.length_a   1.000
_cell.length_b   1.000
_cell.length_c   1.000
_cell.angle_alpha   90.00
_cell.angle_beta   90.00
_cell.angle_gamma   90.00
#
_symmetry.space_group_name_H-M   'P 1'
#
loop_
_entity.id
_entity.type
_entity.pdbx_description
1 polymer ?
#
loop_
_entity_poly.entity_id
_entity_poly.type
_entity_poly.pdbx_seq_one_letter_code
_entity_poly.pdbx_strand_id
1 'polypeptide(L)' 'LIATVPERHTGHLRAGMVTLTLQLALEPFTVSLLWHPRMDGDAAHRWLRACVREACAA' A
#
# COMPACT_ATOMS: atom_id res chain seq x y z
N LEU A 1 17.08 -6.27 17.59
CA LEU A 1 17.10 -5.84 16.17
C LEU A 1 16.15 -4.67 16.02
N ILE A 2 16.47 -3.66 15.21
CA ILE A 2 15.59 -2.54 14.88
C ILE A 2 15.48 -2.39 13.37
N ALA A 3 14.35 -1.87 12.87
CA ALA A 3 14.12 -1.62 11.46
C ALA A 3 13.18 -0.43 11.27
N THR A 4 13.38 0.34 10.20
CA THR A 4 12.42 1.34 9.72
C THR A 4 11.51 0.68 8.68
N VAL A 5 10.19 0.80 8.86
CA VAL A 5 9.21 0.05 8.06
C VAL A 5 8.03 0.94 7.67
N PRO A 6 7.42 0.72 6.49
CA PRO A 6 6.17 1.40 6.14
C PRO A 6 5.02 0.97 7.05
N GLU A 7 4.28 1.94 7.58
CA GLU A 7 3.23 1.71 8.58
C GLU A 7 2.12 0.74 8.11
N ARG A 8 1.67 0.83 6.86
CA ARG A 8 0.61 -0.05 6.35
C ARG A 8 1.11 -1.44 5.93
N HIS A 9 2.39 -1.59 5.55
CA HIS A 9 2.90 -2.85 5.00
C HIS A 9 3.19 -3.91 6.07
N THR A 10 3.63 -3.48 7.27
CA THR A 10 4.00 -4.43 8.33
C THR A 10 3.03 -4.46 9.50
N GLY A 11 1.88 -3.77 9.43
CA GLY A 11 0.92 -3.67 10.54
C GLY A 11 0.56 -5.02 11.19
N HIS A 12 0.24 -6.01 10.37
CA HIS A 12 -0.12 -7.36 10.85
C HIS A 12 1.07 -8.21 11.32
N LEU A 13 2.30 -7.75 11.13
CA LEU A 13 3.54 -8.50 11.45
C LEU A 13 4.21 -7.98 12.74
N ARG A 14 3.67 -6.94 13.37
CA ARG A 14 4.28 -6.26 14.54
C ARG A 14 3.81 -6.79 15.90
N ALA A 15 3.10 -7.92 15.94
CA ALA A 15 2.64 -8.49 17.20
C ALA A 15 3.83 -8.75 18.15
N GLY A 16 3.75 -8.23 19.38
CA GLY A 16 4.82 -8.33 20.37
C GLY A 16 6.01 -7.39 20.16
N MET A 17 5.93 -6.43 19.22
CA MET A 17 6.98 -5.43 18.99
C MET A 17 6.58 -4.05 19.51
N VAL A 18 7.57 -3.22 19.83
CA VAL A 18 7.38 -1.81 20.15
C VAL A 18 7.49 -0.98 18.88
N THR A 19 6.47 -0.15 18.60
CA THR A 19 6.47 0.79 17.47
C THR A 19 6.75 2.20 17.99
N LEU A 20 7.67 2.91 17.33
CA LEU A 20 8.03 4.29 17.65
C LEU A 20 7.85 5.14 16.40
N THR A 21 7.38 6.38 16.57
CA THR A 21 7.32 7.34 15.47
C THR A 21 8.73 7.69 15.01
N LEU A 22 8.97 7.62 13.71
CA LEU A 22 10.25 7.99 13.13
C LEU A 22 10.41 9.52 13.20
N GLN A 23 11.43 10.00 13.92
CA GLN A 23 11.73 11.44 14.06
C GLN A 23 12.49 12.03 12.86
N LEU A 24 12.50 11.32 11.73
CA LEU A 24 13.09 11.75 10.48
C LEU A 24 11.95 12.15 9.54
N ALA A 25 12.00 13.38 9.02
CA ALA A 25 11.13 13.78 7.93
C ALA A 25 11.53 13.00 6.67
N LEU A 26 10.64 12.09 6.25
CA LEU A 26 10.78 11.34 5.00
C LEU A 26 9.62 11.71 4.09
N GLU A 27 9.93 11.85 2.80
CA GLU A 27 8.88 12.01 1.80
C GLU A 27 8.07 10.70 1.69
N PRO A 28 6.73 10.77 1.65
CA PRO A 28 5.90 9.62 1.36
C PRO A 28 6.22 9.03 -0.02
N PHE A 29 5.92 7.76 -0.23
CA PHE A 29 6.02 7.12 -1.54
C PHE A 29 4.64 6.69 -2.04
N THR A 30 4.48 6.69 -3.36
CA THR A 30 3.22 6.32 -4.02
C THR A 30 3.17 4.82 -4.28
N VAL A 31 2.08 4.18 -3.86
CA VAL A 31 1.74 2.83 -4.30
C VAL A 31 0.88 2.92 -5.55
N SER A 32 1.39 2.42 -6.66
CA SER A 32 0.73 2.51 -7.97
C SER A 32 0.18 1.16 -8.42
N LEU A 33 -0.98 1.18 -9.06
CA LEU A 33 -1.51 0.04 -9.79
C LEU A 33 -1.06 0.16 -11.25
N LEU A 34 -0.44 -0.89 -11.80
CA LEU A 34 0.05 -0.91 -13.17
C LEU A 34 -0.65 -2.00 -13.97
N TRP A 35 -0.96 -1.71 -15.23
CA TRP A 35 -1.51 -2.66 -16.19
C TRP A 35 -1.09 -2.27 -17.61
N HIS A 36 -1.16 -3.24 -18.52
CA HIS A 36 -0.91 -2.98 -19.92
C HIS A 36 -2.11 -2.24 -20.56
N PRO A 37 -1.91 -1.20 -21.40
CA PRO A 37 -3.00 -0.42 -22.02
C PRO A 37 -4.06 -1.25 -22.75
N ARG A 38 -3.67 -2.39 -23.31
CA ARG A 38 -4.59 -3.39 -23.92
C ARG A 38 -5.74 -3.82 -22.99
N MET A 39 -5.53 -3.76 -21.67
CA MET A 39 -6.52 -4.18 -20.65
C MET A 39 -7.35 -3.01 -20.11
N ASP A 40 -7.22 -1.80 -20.66
CA ASP A 40 -7.97 -0.66 -20.15
C ASP A 40 -9.47 -0.80 -20.42
N GLY A 41 -9.80 -1.34 -21.60
CA GLY A 41 -11.16 -1.66 -22.05
C GLY A 41 -11.77 -2.92 -21.43
N ASP A 42 -11.02 -3.73 -20.68
CA ASP A 42 -11.52 -4.98 -20.10
C ASP A 42 -12.38 -4.72 -18.84
N ALA A 43 -13.59 -5.28 -18.81
CA ALA A 43 -14.56 -5.04 -17.75
C ALA A 43 -14.13 -5.64 -16.40
N ALA A 44 -13.57 -6.86 -16.39
CA ALA A 44 -13.12 -7.52 -15.18
C ALA A 44 -11.93 -6.77 -14.56
N HIS A 45 -11.00 -6.31 -15.40
CA HIS A 45 -9.88 -5.50 -14.94
C HIS A 45 -10.37 -4.16 -14.37
N ARG A 46 -11.29 -3.45 -15.04
CA ARG A 46 -11.85 -2.20 -14.49
C ARG A 46 -12.50 -2.40 -13.12
N TRP A 47 -13.33 -3.44 -13.00
CA TRP A 47 -13.98 -3.77 -11.72
C TRP A 47 -12.95 -4.03 -10.62
N LEU A 48 -11.95 -4.89 -10.88
CA LEU A 48 -10.92 -5.19 -9.90
C LEU A 48 -10.11 -3.94 -9.49
N ARG A 49 -9.74 -3.09 -10.45
CA ARG A 49 -9.03 -1.83 -10.16
C ARG A 49 -9.87 -0.91 -9.28
N ALA A 50 -11.19 -0.88 -9.45
CA ALA A 50 -12.08 -0.10 -8.60
C ALA A 50 -12.11 -0.66 -7.17
N CYS A 51 -12.27 -1.99 -7.01
CA CYS A 51 -12.25 -2.63 -5.69
C CYS A 51 -10.93 -2.39 -4.94
N VAL A 52 -9.79 -2.48 -5.64
CA VAL A 52 -8.48 -2.21 -5.02
C VAL A 52 -8.37 -0.74 -4.58
N ARG A 53 -8.84 0.20 -5.39
CA ARG A 53 -8.84 1.63 -5.02
C ARG A 53 -9.72 1.91 -3.81
N GLU A 54 -10.90 1.30 -3.75
CA GLU A 54 -11.82 1.42 -2.62
C GLU A 54 -11.19 0.86 -1.33
N ALA A 55 -10.61 -0.34 -1.39
CA ALA A 55 -9.94 -0.96 -0.25
C ALA A 55 -8.74 -0.14 0.26
N CYS A 56 -8.02 0.55 -0.63
CA CYS A 56 -6.87 1.39 -0.26
C CYS A 56 -7.27 2.83 0.16
N ALA A 57 -8.51 3.26 -0.05
CA ALA A 57 -9.00 4.58 0.38
C ALA A 57 -9.41 4.61 1.86
N ALA A 58 -9.57 3.45 2.49
CA ALA A 58 -9.83 3.27 3.92
C ALA A 58 -8.52 3.30 4.76
#